data_AF-A0A3M7FMW3-F1
#
_entry.id   AF-A0A3M7FMW3-F1
#
_cell.length_a   1.000
_cell.length_b   1.000
_cell.length_c   1.000
_cell.angle_alpha   90.00
_cell.angle_beta   90.00
_cell.angle_gamma   90.00
#
_symmetry.space_group_name_H-M   'P 1'
#
loop_
_entity.id
_entity.type
_entity.pdbx_description
1 polymer ?
#
loop_
_entity_poly.entity_id
_entity_poly.type
_entity_poly.pdbx_seq_one_letter_code
_entity_poly.pdbx_strand_id
1 'polypeptide(L)'
;MADLQAKPRSELTEYELSLLETHEFTSGPLSLLQTAVRNHTQVLISCRNNRKLLARVKAFDRHCNMVLENVKEMWTETPRLSDGKKGRPVNKDRFISKMFLRGDSVILVLLS
;
A
#
# COMPACT_ATOMS: atom_id res chain seq x y z
N MET A 1 -26.86 4.83 6.36
CA MET A 1 -25.41 4.97 6.08
C MET A 1 -25.01 6.42 5.93
N ALA A 2 -25.69 7.21 5.09
CA ALA A 2 -25.45 8.66 5.00
C ALA A 2 -25.61 9.37 6.36
N ASP A 3 -26.59 8.97 7.17
CA ASP A 3 -26.82 9.53 8.50
C ASP A 3 -25.73 9.19 9.52
N LEU A 4 -24.95 8.12 9.30
CA LEU A 4 -23.81 7.75 10.15
C LEU A 4 -22.55 8.53 9.76
N GLN A 5 -22.42 8.92 8.49
CA GLN A 5 -21.30 9.72 8.00
C GLN A 5 -21.39 11.19 8.44
N ALA A 6 -22.60 11.70 8.68
CA ALA A 6 -22.83 13.07 9.13
C ALA A 6 -22.61 13.27 10.65
N LYS A 7 -22.60 12.19 11.44
CA LYS A 7 -22.37 12.24 12.89
C LYS A 7 -20.87 12.23 13.20
N PRO A 8 -20.42 12.96 14.24
CA PRO A 8 -19.03 12.89 14.66
C PRO A 8 -18.70 11.48 15.19
N ARG A 9 -17.51 10.97 14.84
CA ARG A 9 -17.09 9.60 15.19
C ARG A 9 -17.06 9.33 16.70
N SER A 10 -16.94 10.38 17.52
CA SER A 10 -16.97 10.29 18.99
C SER A 10 -18.33 9.92 19.58
N GLU A 11 -19.42 10.11 18.82
CA GLU A 11 -20.79 9.84 19.27
C GLU A 11 -21.32 8.49 18.78
N LEU A 12 -20.53 7.78 17.95
CA LEU A 12 -20.91 6.49 17.40
C LEU A 12 -20.54 5.36 18.36
N THR A 13 -21.41 4.36 18.42
CA THR A 13 -21.11 3.09 19.10
C THR A 13 -20.02 2.30 18.36
N GLU A 14 -19.35 1.36 19.04
CA GLU A 14 -18.34 0.49 18.41
C GLU A 14 -18.91 -0.28 17.20
N TYR A 15 -20.17 -0.74 17.32
CA TYR A 15 -20.85 -1.43 16.23
C TYR A 15 -21.05 -0.52 15.02
N GLU A 16 -21.54 0.71 15.22
CA GLU A 16 -21.73 1.69 14.14
C GLU A 16 -20.40 2.09 13.49
N LEU A 17 -19.33 2.24 14.27
CA LEU A 17 -17.99 2.49 13.76
C LEU A 17 -17.50 1.36 12.85
N SER A 18 -17.73 0.10 13.23
CA SER A 18 -17.35 -1.07 12.43
C SER A 18 -18.11 -1.15 11.10
N LEU A 19 -19.40 -0.79 11.12
CA LEU A 19 -20.24 -0.73 9.91
C LEU A 19 -19.79 0.39 8.98
N LEU A 20 -19.46 1.55 9.55
CA LEU A 20 -18.97 2.69 8.79
C LEU A 20 -17.60 2.41 8.16
N GLU A 21 -16.68 1.77 8.88
CA GLU A 21 -15.38 1.35 8.37
C GLU A 21 -15.53 0.32 7.23
N THR A 22 -16.40 -0.68 7.39
CA THR A 22 -16.70 -1.66 6.33
C THR A 22 -17.27 -1.00 5.08
N HIS A 23 -18.15 -0.01 5.26
CA HIS A 23 -18.71 0.76 4.17
C HIS A 23 -17.65 1.64 3.47
N GLU A 24 -16.77 2.29 4.23
CA GLU A 24 -15.63 3.06 3.70
C GLU A 24 -14.67 2.17 2.89
N PHE A 25 -14.44 0.93 3.32
CA PHE A 25 -13.63 -0.03 2.56
C PHE A 25 -14.32 -0.52 1.28
N THR A 26 -15.65 -0.62 1.26
CA THR A 26 -16.37 -1.17 0.10
C THR A 26 -16.67 -0.12 -0.95
N SER A 27 -17.07 1.08 -0.53
CA SER A 27 -17.57 2.15 -1.40
C SER A 27 -16.63 3.35 -1.49
N GLY A 28 -15.55 3.37 -0.73
CA GLY A 28 -14.58 4.47 -0.68
C GLY A 28 -13.33 4.23 -1.54
N PRO A 29 -12.32 5.10 -1.44
CA PRO A 29 -11.07 4.99 -2.21
C PRO A 29 -10.27 3.70 -1.91
N LEU A 30 -10.43 3.13 -0.72
CA LEU A 30 -9.78 1.87 -0.33
C LEU A 30 -10.42 0.63 -0.97
N SER A 31 -11.57 0.77 -1.65
CA SER A 31 -12.22 -0.31 -2.41
C SER A 31 -11.31 -0.90 -3.50
N LEU A 32 -10.35 -0.11 -4.00
CA LEU A 32 -9.31 -0.59 -4.92
C LEU A 32 -8.46 -1.69 -4.27
N LEU A 33 -8.06 -1.52 -3.01
CA LEU A 33 -7.31 -2.53 -2.25
C LEU A 33 -8.19 -3.73 -1.90
N GLN A 34 -9.45 -3.50 -1.55
CA GLN A 34 -10.42 -4.58 -1.31
C GLN A 34 -10.58 -5.47 -2.55
N THR A 35 -10.70 -4.84 -3.73
CA THR A 35 -10.77 -5.53 -5.02
C THR A 35 -9.47 -6.30 -5.29
N ALA A 36 -8.31 -5.70 -5.00
CA ALA A 36 -7.02 -6.35 -5.18
C ALA A 36 -6.84 -7.60 -4.32
N VAL A 37 -7.27 -7.54 -3.04
CA VAL A 37 -7.24 -8.68 -2.12
C VAL A 37 -8.17 -9.80 -2.61
N ARG A 38 -9.42 -9.44 -2.97
CA ARG A 38 -10.45 -10.41 -3.40
C ARG A 38 -10.09 -11.13 -4.69
N ASN A 39 -9.58 -10.39 -5.68
CA ASN A 39 -9.23 -10.93 -6.98
C ASN A 39 -7.79 -11.47 -7.02
N HIS A 40 -7.05 -11.35 -5.91
CA HIS A 40 -5.63 -11.66 -5.83
C HIS A 40 -4.81 -10.99 -6.95
N THR A 41 -5.17 -9.78 -7.38
CA THR A 41 -4.46 -9.08 -8.46
C THR A 41 -3.12 -8.53 -7.99
N GLN A 42 -2.22 -8.25 -8.93
CA GLN A 42 -0.96 -7.59 -8.61
C GLN A 42 -1.20 -6.09 -8.48
N VAL A 43 -0.51 -5.48 -7.53
CA VAL A 43 -0.51 -4.04 -7.32
C VAL A 43 0.91 -3.51 -7.41
N LEU A 44 1.04 -2.33 -7.99
CA LEU A 44 2.26 -1.55 -7.98
C LEU A 44 2.14 -0.47 -6.90
N ILE A 45 3.03 -0.49 -5.91
CA ILE A 45 3.06 0.45 -4.80
C ILE A 45 4.31 1.31 -4.91
N SER A 46 4.13 2.63 -4.96
CA SER A 46 5.23 3.60 -4.91
C SER A 46 5.44 4.08 -3.47
N CYS A 47 6.65 3.91 -2.95
CA CYS A 47 7.02 4.27 -1.58
C CYS A 47 7.85 5.56 -1.51
N ARG A 48 7.85 6.22 -0.33
CA ARG A 48 8.52 7.51 -0.07
C ARG A 48 10.01 7.57 -0.40
N ASN A 49 10.72 6.45 -0.35
CA ASN A 49 12.16 6.36 -0.65
C ASN A 49 12.46 6.04 -2.12
N ASN A 50 11.56 6.40 -3.04
CA ASN A 50 11.64 6.08 -4.46
C ASN A 50 11.85 4.58 -4.73
N ARG A 51 11.27 3.74 -3.86
CA ARG A 51 11.23 2.29 -4.02
C ARG A 51 9.85 1.91 -4.55
N LYS A 52 9.82 0.99 -5.51
CA LYS A 52 8.59 0.47 -6.10
C LYS A 52 8.42 -0.98 -5.70
N LEU A 53 7.24 -1.36 -5.23
CA LEU A 53 6.91 -2.73 -4.86
C LEU A 53 5.87 -3.23 -5.86
N LEU A 54 6.17 -4.34 -6.54
CA LEU A 54 5.18 -5.12 -7.26
C LEU A 54 4.81 -6.30 -6.38
N ALA A 55 3.58 -6.37 -5.90
CA ALA A 55 3.17 -7.34 -4.89
C ALA A 55 1.72 -7.77 -5.05
N ARG A 56 1.30 -8.80 -4.31
CA ARG A 56 -0.12 -9.11 -4.09
C ARG A 56 -0.49 -8.75 -2.65
N VAL A 57 -1.58 -8.03 -2.47
CA VAL A 57 -2.07 -7.66 -1.13
C VAL A 57 -2.85 -8.84 -0.56
N LYS A 58 -2.50 -9.25 0.65
CA LYS A 58 -3.22 -10.31 1.37
C LYS A 58 -4.20 -9.75 2.39
N ALA A 59 -3.83 -8.65 3.04
CA ALA A 59 -4.67 -7.88 3.95
C ALA A 59 -4.23 -6.42 3.95
N PHE A 60 -5.14 -5.51 4.31
CA PHE A 60 -4.85 -4.09 4.52
C PHE A 60 -5.69 -3.56 5.69
N ASP A 61 -5.37 -2.35 6.14
CA ASP A 61 -6.16 -1.64 7.15
C ASP A 61 -6.48 -0.19 6.75
N ARG A 62 -7.17 0.55 7.62
CA ARG A 62 -7.53 1.96 7.43
C ARG A 62 -6.34 2.93 7.33
N HIS A 63 -5.17 2.54 7.80
CA HIS A 63 -3.95 3.35 7.71
C HIS A 63 -3.15 3.04 6.44
N CYS A 64 -3.67 2.21 5.55
CA CYS A 64 -2.97 1.66 4.40
C CYS A 64 -1.74 0.81 4.80
N ASN A 65 -1.70 0.27 6.03
CA ASN A 65 -0.75 -0.81 6.32
C ASN A 65 -1.19 -2.04 5.53
N MET A 66 -0.23 -2.80 4.99
CA MET A 66 -0.51 -3.93 4.11
C MET A 66 0.33 -5.14 4.47
N VAL A 67 -0.30 -6.30 4.45
CA VAL A 67 0.39 -7.59 4.40
C VAL A 67 0.50 -7.98 2.94
N LEU A 68 1.73 -8.10 2.46
CA LEU A 68 2.05 -8.37 1.07
C LEU A 68 2.69 -9.76 0.91
N GLU A 69 2.38 -10.41 -0.19
CA GLU A 69 2.99 -11.69 -0.60
C GLU A 69 3.62 -11.57 -1.99
N ASN A 70 4.67 -12.35 -2.23
CA ASN A 70 5.41 -12.40 -3.49
C ASN A 70 5.87 -11.00 -3.94
N VAL A 71 6.52 -10.27 -3.02
CA VAL A 71 6.93 -8.89 -3.22
C VAL A 71 8.21 -8.85 -4.04
N LYS A 72 8.16 -8.13 -5.15
CA LYS A 72 9.33 -7.71 -5.91
C LYS A 72 9.56 -6.23 -5.66
N GLU A 73 10.58 -5.93 -4.88
CA GLU A 73 11.01 -4.55 -4.62
C GLU A 73 12.05 -4.12 -5.64
N MET A 74 11.88 -2.93 -6.21
CA MET A 74 12.70 -2.37 -7.27
C MET A 74 13.14 -0.97 -6.88
N TRP A 75 14.43 -0.69 -7.03
CA TRP A 75 15.01 0.64 -6.83
C TRP A 75 16.17 0.86 -7.78
N THR A 76 16.56 2.12 -7.93
CA THR A 76 17.73 2.49 -8.72
C THR A 76 18.84 2.93 -7.76
N GLU A 77 20.02 2.36 -7.92
CA GLU A 77 21.21 2.72 -7.16
C GLU A 77 22.22 3.38 -8.09
N THR A 78 22.81 4.48 -7.64
CA THR A 78 23.87 5.18 -8.39
C THR A 78 25.20 4.94 -7.67
N PRO A 79 26.00 3.95 -8.10
CA PRO A 79 27.26 3.63 -7.43
C PRO A 79 28.24 4.82 -7.54
N ARG A 80 29.17 4.91 -6.59
CA ARG A 80 30.29 5.85 -6.68
C ARG A 80 31.48 5.14 -7.35
N LEU A 81 32.09 5.78 -8.35
CA LEU A 81 33.32 5.29 -8.96
C LEU A 81 34.51 5.50 -8.02
N SER A 82 35.64 4.84 -8.32
CA SER A 82 36.92 5.03 -7.62
C SER A 82 37.40 6.48 -7.59
N ASP A 83 37.04 7.26 -8.61
CA ASP A 83 37.31 8.70 -8.74
C ASP A 83 36.25 9.59 -8.02
N GLY A 84 35.40 9.01 -7.16
CA GLY A 84 34.38 9.73 -6.39
C GLY A 84 33.18 10.26 -7.18
N LYS A 85 33.21 10.23 -8.52
CA LYS A 85 32.10 10.63 -9.40
C LYS A 85 30.93 9.64 -9.34
N LYS A 86 29.72 10.15 -9.55
CA LYS A 86 28.50 9.33 -9.67
C LYS A 86 28.58 8.47 -10.93
N GLY A 87 28.37 7.17 -10.79
CA GLY A 87 28.31 6.22 -11.89
C GLY A 87 26.97 6.23 -12.62
N ARG A 88 26.81 5.28 -13.54
CA ARG A 88 25.54 5.08 -14.23
C ARG A 88 24.49 4.52 -13.26
N PRO A 89 23.23 4.99 -13.31
CA PRO A 89 22.16 4.41 -12.49
C PRO A 89 21.95 2.93 -12.86
N VAL A 90 21.95 2.07 -11.85
CA VAL A 90 21.73 0.63 -12.01
C VAL A 90 20.42 0.26 -11.32
N ASN A 91 19.53 -0.41 -12.05
CA ASN A 91 18.30 -0.94 -11.47
C ASN A 91 18.63 -2.20 -10.70
N LYS A 92 18.24 -2.23 -9.43
CA LYS A 92 18.31 -3.40 -8.56
C LYS A 92 16.91 -3.83 -8.18
N ASP A 93 16.75 -5.14 -8.04
CA ASP A 93 15.55 -5.74 -7.51
C ASP A 93 15.89 -6.77 -6.42
N ARG A 94 14.93 -6.99 -5.53
CA ARG A 94 14.97 -8.10 -4.58
C ARG A 94 13.59 -8.72 -4.43
N PHE A 95 13.58 -10.02 -4.15
CA PHE A 95 12.36 -10.76 -3.89
C PHE A 95 12.19 -11.02 -2.39
N ILE A 96 10.96 -10.83 -1.90
CA ILE A 96 10.57 -11.07 -0.52
C ILE A 96 9.26 -11.85 -0.52
N SER A 97 9.26 -13.06 0.04
CA SER A 97 8.10 -13.96 -0.01
C SER A 97 6.89 -13.39 0.74
N LYS A 98 7.11 -12.79 1.92
CA LYS A 98 6.07 -12.16 2.76
C LYS A 98 6.64 -10.90 3.39
N MET A 99 5.87 -9.81 3.37
CA MET A 99 6.31 -8.52 3.88
C MET A 99 5.14 -7.80 4.56
N PHE A 100 5.41 -7.20 5.72
CA PHE A 100 4.52 -6.19 6.30
C PHE A 100 5.01 -4.81 5.87
N LEU A 101 4.12 -4.03 5.26
CA LEU A 101 4.37 -2.66 4.82
C LEU A 101 3.54 -1.70 5.69
N ARG A 102 4.21 -0.70 6.26
CA ARG A 102 3.54 0.38 6.99
C ARG A 102 3.02 1.44 6.01
N GLY A 103 1.81 1.92 6.23
CA GLY A 103 1.09 2.79 5.29
C GLY A 103 1.59 4.23 5.20
N ASP A 104 2.34 4.70 6.19
CA ASP A 104 3.02 6.01 6.16
C ASP A 104 4.07 6.12 5.04
N SER A 105 4.62 4.98 4.62
CA SER A 105 5.61 4.89 3.55
C SER A 105 4.99 4.87 2.16
N VAL A 106 3.68 4.63 2.03
CA VAL A 106 2.96 4.52 0.76
C VAL A 106 2.62 5.91 0.23
N ILE A 107 2.88 6.15 -1.05
CA ILE A 107 2.48 7.38 -1.75
C ILE A 107 1.34 7.10 -2.73
N LEU A 108 1.51 6.07 -3.56
CA LEU A 108 0.59 5.74 -4.64
C LEU A 108 0.45 4.23 -4.75
N VAL A 109 -0.78 3.78 -4.96
CA VAL A 109 -1.11 2.39 -5.29
C VAL A 109 -1.81 2.37 -6.64
N LEU A 110 -1.33 1.51 -7.53
CA LEU A 110 -1.91 1.28 -8.84
C LEU A 110 -2.27 -0.20 -8.97
N LEU A 111 -3.51 -0.47 -9.40
CA LEU A 111 -3.96 -1.80 -9.75
C LEU A 111 -3.40 -2.15 -11.13
N SER A 112 -2.63 -3.25 -11.23
CA SER A 112 -2.03 -3.72 -12.48
C SER A 112 -2.90 -4.76 -13.19
#